data_AF-A0A8T6E8E5-F1
#
_entry.id   AF-A0A8T6E8E5-F1
#
_cell.length_a   1.000
_cell.length_b   1.000
_cell.length_c   1.000
_cell.angle_alpha   90.00
_cell.angle_beta   90.00
_cell.angle_gamma   90.00
#
_symmetry.space_group_name_H-M   'P 1'
#
loop_
_entity.id
_entity.type
_entity.pdbx_description
1 polymer ?
#
loop_
_entity_poly.entity_id
_entity_poly.type
_entity_poly.pdbx_seq_one_letter_code
_entity_poly.pdbx_strand_id
1 'polypeptide(L)'
;MQDCYAGDIGDFGKYGLLRALCGDDLRLGVLWYAFEGDRKQAPNDGKHTSYVHSGPDGHFAQCDPELFELMRTIICEGKRSIGEIEKSGALPEDTLYFSDPLTFRDIRPGEARALRRQAWMQNAQKAVAAASVVFVDPDNGIETASVARLTAKGPKYVYHDDIRALLDGNRSVIVYHHLGRQTHQAQIEGRLLELRARLPQASSAFALRFRRGTARAYFVLPAERHAGLLRARAVELLSSPWGTNEHFDQAVYE
;
A
#
# COMPACT_ATOMS: atom_id res chain seq x y z
N MET A 1 -8.09 2.11 0.93
CA MET A 1 -7.82 3.57 0.86
C MET A 1 -9.09 4.41 0.91
N GLN A 2 -9.02 5.66 1.34
CA GLN A 2 -10.11 6.66 1.30
C GLN A 2 -9.53 8.04 0.95
N ASP A 3 -10.32 8.92 0.31
CA ASP A 3 -9.84 10.26 -0.09
C ASP A 3 -9.33 11.11 1.07
N CYS A 4 -9.86 10.94 2.29
CA CYS A 4 -9.42 11.71 3.45
C CYS A 4 -7.97 11.42 3.87
N TYR A 5 -7.41 10.28 3.46
CA TYR A 5 -6.02 9.93 3.70
C TYR A 5 -5.07 10.50 2.64
N ALA A 6 -5.59 10.84 1.45
CA ALA A 6 -4.78 11.30 0.32
C ALA A 6 -3.85 12.44 0.75
N GLY A 7 -2.54 12.25 0.57
CA GLY A 7 -1.55 13.27 0.88
C GLY A 7 -0.97 13.22 2.30
N ASP A 8 -1.45 12.33 3.18
CA ASP A 8 -0.91 12.24 4.54
C ASP A 8 0.55 11.73 4.58
N ILE A 9 1.19 11.81 5.75
CA ILE A 9 2.60 11.41 5.89
C ILE A 9 2.85 9.94 5.52
N GLY A 10 1.87 9.07 5.70
CA GLY A 10 2.06 7.68 5.35
C GLY A 10 1.79 7.41 3.87
N ASP A 11 1.01 8.24 3.18
CA ASP A 11 0.99 8.29 1.72
C ASP A 11 2.32 8.77 1.15
N PHE A 12 2.96 9.77 1.77
CA PHE A 12 4.33 10.17 1.39
C PHE A 12 5.31 9.00 1.50
N GLY A 13 5.29 8.27 2.62
CA GLY A 13 6.10 7.05 2.77
C GLY A 13 5.75 5.95 1.76
N LYS A 14 4.45 5.75 1.49
CA LYS A 14 3.93 4.78 0.51
C LYS A 14 4.46 5.08 -0.89
N TYR A 15 4.30 6.31 -1.36
CA TYR A 15 4.73 6.71 -2.70
C TYR A 15 6.25 6.69 -2.83
N GLY A 16 6.98 7.12 -1.80
CA GLY A 16 8.44 7.00 -1.75
C GLY A 16 8.92 5.55 -1.86
N LEU A 17 8.29 4.63 -1.14
CA LEU A 17 8.59 3.20 -1.25
C LEU A 17 8.28 2.64 -2.64
N LEU A 18 7.13 3.01 -3.22
CA LEU A 18 6.75 2.53 -4.54
C LEU A 18 7.68 3.05 -5.64
N ARG A 19 8.05 4.33 -5.60
CA ARG A 19 9.06 4.93 -6.50
C ARG A 19 10.40 4.21 -6.38
N ALA A 20 10.88 4.01 -5.15
CA ALA A 20 12.17 3.36 -4.92
C ALA A 20 12.21 1.89 -5.35
N LEU A 21 11.14 1.13 -5.13
CA LEU A 21 11.10 -0.29 -5.49
C LEU A 21 10.81 -0.53 -6.98
N CYS A 22 9.94 0.28 -7.58
CA CYS A 22 9.52 0.07 -8.96
C CYS A 22 10.48 0.69 -9.97
N GLY A 23 11.11 1.83 -9.63
CA GLY A 23 11.93 2.57 -10.57
C GLY A 23 11.19 2.83 -11.89
N ASP A 24 11.95 2.91 -12.99
CA ASP A 24 11.41 3.14 -14.33
C ASP A 24 11.24 1.83 -15.15
N ASP A 25 11.60 0.68 -14.58
CA ASP A 25 11.66 -0.61 -15.28
C ASP A 25 10.62 -1.63 -14.80
N LEU A 26 10.05 -1.45 -13.60
CA LEU A 26 8.95 -2.27 -13.11
C LEU A 26 7.65 -1.50 -13.15
N ARG A 27 6.91 -1.66 -14.24
CA ARG A 27 5.58 -1.07 -14.39
C ARG A 27 4.68 -1.38 -13.19
N LEU A 28 4.22 -0.34 -12.53
CA LEU A 28 3.41 -0.41 -11.32
C LEU A 28 1.91 -0.52 -11.66
N GLY A 29 1.20 -1.35 -10.91
CA GLY A 29 -0.26 -1.34 -10.83
C GLY A 29 -0.70 -1.07 -9.39
N VAL A 30 -1.63 -0.15 -9.18
CA VAL A 30 -2.15 0.20 -7.84
C VAL A 30 -3.61 -0.18 -7.72
N LEU A 31 -3.91 -1.05 -6.76
CA LEU A 31 -5.26 -1.41 -6.34
C LEU A 31 -5.58 -0.69 -5.03
N TRP A 32 -6.34 0.40 -5.10
CA TRP A 32 -6.59 1.26 -3.95
C TRP A 32 -7.47 0.64 -2.87
N TYR A 33 -8.21 -0.44 -3.18
CA TYR A 33 -9.25 -0.96 -2.29
C TYR A 33 -10.11 0.19 -1.76
N ALA A 34 -10.57 1.04 -2.70
CA ALA A 34 -11.28 2.26 -2.38
C ALA A 34 -12.52 1.90 -1.57
N PHE A 35 -12.60 2.43 -0.36
CA PHE A 35 -13.70 2.18 0.54
C PHE A 35 -14.42 3.49 0.78
N GLU A 36 -15.69 3.57 0.41
CA GLU A 36 -16.51 4.70 0.81
C GLU A 36 -16.82 4.54 2.31
N GLY A 37 -15.94 5.11 3.13
CA GLY A 37 -16.11 5.26 4.57
C GLY A 37 -17.12 6.35 4.88
N ASP A 38 -17.75 6.25 6.05
CA ASP A 38 -18.58 7.35 6.53
C ASP A 38 -17.65 8.36 7.22
N ARG A 39 -17.41 9.53 6.59
CA ARG A 39 -16.52 10.59 7.13
C ARG A 39 -16.82 10.93 8.59
N LYS A 40 -18.06 10.71 9.04
CA LYS A 40 -18.49 10.91 10.44
C LYS A 40 -17.82 9.95 11.43
N GLN A 41 -17.32 8.80 11.00
CA GLN A 41 -16.76 7.78 11.89
C GLN A 41 -15.28 8.01 12.25
N ALA A 42 -14.56 8.85 11.50
CA ALA A 42 -13.14 9.11 11.76
C ALA A 42 -12.73 10.56 11.38
N PRO A 43 -13.24 11.59 12.08
CA PRO A 43 -13.00 12.99 11.74
C PRO A 43 -11.56 13.48 11.98
N ASN A 44 -10.70 12.67 12.61
CA ASN A 44 -9.30 12.98 12.91
C ASN A 44 -8.29 12.25 12.02
N ASP A 45 -8.77 11.33 11.19
CA ASP A 45 -7.95 10.51 10.32
C ASP A 45 -7.45 11.31 9.10
N GLY A 46 -6.21 11.04 8.66
CA GLY A 46 -5.61 11.74 7.52
C GLY A 46 -5.19 13.20 7.76
N LYS A 47 -5.01 13.61 9.03
CA LYS A 47 -4.59 14.99 9.40
C LYS A 47 -3.08 15.22 9.45
N HIS A 48 -2.28 14.18 9.23
CA HIS A 48 -0.82 14.27 9.32
C HIS A 48 -0.22 14.85 8.04
N THR A 49 -0.59 16.07 7.69
CA THR A 49 -0.09 16.81 6.51
C THR A 49 0.98 17.83 6.86
N SER A 50 1.21 18.12 8.15
CA SER A 50 2.16 19.16 8.59
C SER A 50 3.62 18.89 8.20
N TYR A 51 3.95 17.67 7.76
CA TYR A 51 5.29 17.33 7.29
C TYR A 51 5.73 18.17 6.09
N VAL A 52 4.79 18.66 5.27
CA VAL A 52 5.12 19.52 4.10
C VAL A 52 5.60 20.92 4.49
N HIS A 53 5.54 21.27 5.78
CA HIS A 53 6.05 22.53 6.31
C HIS A 53 7.47 22.42 6.87
N SER A 54 8.15 21.27 6.73
CA SER A 54 9.53 21.10 7.19
C SER A 54 10.57 21.91 6.40
N GLY A 55 10.16 22.55 5.31
CA GLY A 55 11.05 23.25 4.39
C GLY A 55 11.84 22.31 3.47
N PRO A 56 12.55 22.85 2.47
CA PRO A 56 13.29 22.08 1.47
C PRO A 56 14.51 21.34 2.03
N ASP A 57 15.07 21.81 3.15
CA ASP A 57 16.18 21.16 3.86
C ASP A 57 15.70 20.15 4.92
N GLY A 58 14.37 19.99 5.07
CA GLY A 58 13.77 19.10 6.05
C GLY A 58 14.00 17.62 5.69
N HIS A 59 14.02 16.76 6.73
CA HIS A 59 14.32 15.33 6.56
C HIS A 59 13.39 14.62 5.56
N PHE A 60 12.15 15.09 5.38
CA PHE A 60 11.21 14.56 4.38
C PHE A 60 11.56 14.99 2.95
N ALA A 61 11.88 16.26 2.73
CA ALA A 61 12.28 16.75 1.42
C ALA A 61 13.59 16.09 0.94
N GLN A 62 14.52 15.82 1.85
CA GLN A 62 15.75 15.07 1.55
C GLN A 62 15.50 13.64 1.06
N CYS A 63 14.36 13.03 1.41
CA CYS A 63 14.04 11.66 1.03
C CYS A 63 13.67 11.55 -0.45
N ASP A 64 12.82 12.46 -0.93
CA ASP A 64 12.39 12.55 -2.33
C ASP A 64 11.88 13.99 -2.56
N PRO A 65 12.76 14.91 -3.05
CA PRO A 65 12.40 16.32 -3.18
C PRO A 65 11.24 16.56 -4.16
N GLU A 66 11.18 15.78 -5.24
CA GLU A 66 10.12 15.90 -6.24
C GLU A 66 8.77 15.46 -5.67
N LEU A 67 8.72 14.27 -5.06
CA LEU A 67 7.51 13.78 -4.42
C LEU A 67 7.06 14.72 -3.30
N PHE A 68 7.99 15.24 -2.50
CA PHE A 68 7.68 16.18 -1.42
C PHE A 68 6.97 17.42 -1.95
N GLU A 69 7.47 18.00 -3.04
CA GLU A 69 6.91 19.21 -3.64
C GLU A 69 5.54 18.99 -4.29
N LEU A 70 5.36 17.84 -4.96
CA LEU A 70 4.06 17.41 -5.47
C LEU A 70 3.03 17.28 -4.34
N MET A 71 3.40 16.61 -3.25
CA MET A 71 2.52 16.39 -2.10
C MET A 71 2.21 17.70 -1.38
N ARG A 72 3.21 18.60 -1.23
CA ARG A 72 3.03 19.95 -0.69
C ARG A 72 1.99 20.72 -1.52
N THR A 73 2.09 20.68 -2.84
CA THR A 73 1.16 21.36 -3.74
C THR A 73 -0.27 20.84 -3.57
N ILE A 74 -0.46 19.52 -3.62
CA ILE A 74 -1.78 18.88 -3.46
C ILE A 74 -2.42 19.23 -2.11
N ILE A 75 -1.63 19.23 -1.03
CA ILE A 75 -2.09 19.60 0.31
C ILE A 75 -2.44 21.08 0.39
N CYS A 76 -1.55 21.98 -0.05
CA CYS A 76 -1.75 23.43 0.05
C CYS A 76 -2.92 23.92 -0.81
N GLU A 77 -3.18 23.29 -1.95
CA GLU A 77 -4.32 23.60 -2.81
C GLU A 77 -5.63 22.92 -2.35
N GLY A 78 -5.59 22.07 -1.32
CA GLY A 78 -6.76 21.37 -0.81
C GLY A 78 -7.30 20.27 -1.74
N LYS A 79 -6.51 19.81 -2.71
CA LYS A 79 -6.88 18.83 -3.75
C LYS A 79 -6.66 17.38 -3.31
N ARG A 80 -6.94 17.09 -2.04
CA ARG A 80 -6.65 15.78 -1.45
C ARG A 80 -7.71 14.73 -1.86
N SER A 81 -7.39 13.94 -2.88
CA SER A 81 -8.21 12.77 -3.30
C SER A 81 -7.34 11.75 -4.04
N ILE A 82 -7.82 10.51 -4.15
CA ILE A 82 -7.16 9.45 -4.93
C ILE A 82 -6.97 9.92 -6.38
N GLY A 83 -8.02 10.46 -7.00
CA GLY A 83 -7.97 10.88 -8.40
C GLY A 83 -7.01 12.04 -8.69
N GLU A 84 -6.66 12.86 -7.70
CA GLU A 84 -5.64 13.90 -7.84
C GLU A 84 -4.22 13.34 -7.69
N ILE A 85 -4.02 12.33 -6.83
CA ILE A 85 -2.74 11.60 -6.76
C ILE A 85 -2.47 10.86 -8.06
N GLU A 86 -3.47 10.21 -8.65
CA GLU A 86 -3.31 9.47 -9.93
C GLU A 86 -2.84 10.38 -11.08
N LYS A 87 -3.15 11.67 -11.01
CA LYS A 87 -2.79 12.67 -12.04
C LYS A 87 -1.56 13.51 -11.69
N SER A 88 -1.02 13.40 -10.48
CA SER A 88 0.00 14.33 -9.99
C SER A 88 1.42 13.98 -10.41
N GLY A 89 1.66 12.77 -10.95
CA GLY A 89 3.01 12.26 -11.17
C GLY A 89 3.72 11.81 -9.88
N ALA A 90 2.99 11.67 -8.77
CA ALA A 90 3.55 11.13 -7.52
C ALA A 90 4.06 9.70 -7.65
N LEU A 91 3.62 8.95 -8.66
CA LEU A 91 4.05 7.59 -8.99
C LEU A 91 4.53 7.54 -10.45
N PRO A 92 5.26 6.49 -10.86
CA PRO A 92 5.76 6.35 -12.24
C PRO A 92 4.68 6.61 -13.30
N GLU A 93 5.05 7.27 -14.39
CA GLU A 93 4.11 7.76 -15.41
C GLU A 93 3.23 6.66 -16.02
N ASP A 94 3.77 5.46 -16.18
CA ASP A 94 3.07 4.32 -16.78
C ASP A 94 2.24 3.49 -15.78
N THR A 95 2.07 4.00 -14.54
CA THR A 95 1.31 3.35 -13.47
C THR A 95 -0.14 3.10 -13.89
N LEU A 96 -0.60 1.87 -13.67
CA LEU A 96 -1.98 1.45 -13.89
C LEU A 96 -2.77 1.57 -12.58
N TYR A 97 -3.92 2.25 -12.62
CA TYR A 97 -4.73 2.45 -11.42
C TYR A 97 -6.06 1.71 -11.48
N PHE A 98 -6.52 1.24 -10.33
CA PHE A 98 -7.87 0.75 -10.13
C PHE A 98 -8.44 1.33 -8.82
N SER A 99 -9.36 2.28 -8.98
CA SER A 99 -9.98 3.07 -7.89
C SER A 99 -11.48 2.82 -7.71
N ASP A 100 -12.06 1.84 -8.41
CA ASP A 100 -13.47 1.48 -8.23
C ASP A 100 -13.76 1.12 -6.76
N PRO A 101 -14.83 1.66 -6.15
CA PRO A 101 -15.12 1.41 -4.75
C PRO A 101 -15.60 -0.04 -4.50
N LEU A 102 -15.10 -0.66 -3.42
CA LEU A 102 -15.61 -1.92 -2.91
C LEU A 102 -16.45 -1.66 -1.65
N THR A 103 -17.77 -1.81 -1.77
CA THR A 103 -18.70 -1.65 -0.65
C THR A 103 -19.77 -2.73 -0.65
N PHE A 104 -20.27 -3.05 0.55
CA PHE A 104 -21.39 -3.97 0.78
C PHE A 104 -22.57 -3.29 1.50
N ARG A 105 -22.57 -1.96 1.60
CA ARG A 105 -23.60 -1.19 2.32
C ARG A 105 -25.00 -1.43 1.72
N ASP A 106 -25.06 -1.61 0.41
CA ASP A 106 -26.26 -1.79 -0.40
C ASP A 106 -26.67 -3.27 -0.56
N ILE A 107 -25.90 -4.22 -0.03
CA ILE A 107 -26.11 -5.66 -0.25
C ILE A 107 -26.27 -6.40 1.08
N ARG A 108 -27.27 -7.27 1.18
CA ARG A 108 -27.44 -8.17 2.33
C ARG A 108 -26.28 -9.18 2.43
N PRO A 109 -25.88 -9.61 3.64
CA PRO A 109 -24.88 -10.67 3.80
C PRO A 109 -25.26 -11.95 3.02
N GLY A 110 -24.27 -12.59 2.38
CA GLY A 110 -24.46 -13.83 1.64
C GLY A 110 -23.81 -13.79 0.25
N GLU A 111 -24.33 -14.61 -0.66
CA GLU A 111 -23.80 -14.85 -2.00
C GLU A 111 -23.65 -13.56 -2.83
N ALA A 112 -24.59 -12.64 -2.75
CA ALA A 112 -24.53 -11.38 -3.48
C ALA A 112 -23.26 -10.54 -3.14
N ARG A 113 -22.78 -10.57 -1.88
CA ARG A 113 -21.52 -9.92 -1.50
C ARG A 113 -20.31 -10.66 -2.05
N ALA A 114 -20.36 -11.99 -2.09
CA ALA A 114 -19.30 -12.81 -2.68
C ALA A 114 -19.16 -12.50 -4.18
N LEU A 115 -20.28 -12.45 -4.91
CA LEU A 115 -20.32 -12.10 -6.33
C LEU A 115 -19.81 -10.66 -6.57
N ARG A 116 -20.23 -9.68 -5.76
CA ARG A 116 -19.71 -8.29 -5.85
C ARG A 116 -18.20 -8.25 -5.69
N ARG A 117 -17.63 -8.93 -4.69
CA ARG A 117 -16.19 -8.96 -4.46
C ARG A 117 -15.45 -9.68 -5.59
N GLN A 118 -15.99 -10.79 -6.07
CA GLN A 118 -15.41 -11.55 -7.18
C GLN A 118 -15.35 -10.69 -8.45
N ALA A 119 -16.45 -10.03 -8.81
CA ALA A 119 -16.51 -9.13 -9.96
C ALA A 119 -15.53 -7.96 -9.82
N TRP A 120 -15.47 -7.34 -8.63
CA TRP A 120 -14.52 -6.28 -8.33
C TRP A 120 -13.06 -6.75 -8.51
N MET A 121 -12.71 -7.93 -7.99
CA MET A 121 -11.37 -8.51 -8.14
C MET A 121 -11.02 -8.82 -9.60
N GLN A 122 -11.97 -9.34 -10.37
CA GLN A 122 -11.76 -9.61 -11.80
C GLN A 122 -11.50 -8.31 -12.59
N ASN A 123 -12.22 -7.24 -12.27
CA ASN A 123 -12.00 -5.93 -12.89
C ASN A 123 -10.64 -5.34 -12.47
N ALA A 124 -10.29 -5.45 -11.18
CA ALA A 124 -9.00 -5.04 -10.65
C ALA A 124 -7.85 -5.73 -11.40
N GLN A 125 -7.91 -7.05 -11.55
CA GLN A 125 -6.91 -7.85 -12.27
C GLN A 125 -6.77 -7.42 -13.73
N LYS A 126 -7.88 -7.13 -14.41
CA LYS A 126 -7.85 -6.64 -15.79
C LYS A 126 -7.20 -5.26 -15.90
N ALA A 127 -7.51 -4.36 -14.97
CA ALA A 127 -6.97 -3.00 -14.97
C ALA A 127 -5.44 -2.98 -14.81
N VAL A 128 -4.88 -3.90 -14.01
CA VAL A 128 -3.43 -4.01 -13.77
C VAL A 128 -2.76 -5.18 -14.50
N ALA A 129 -3.38 -5.72 -15.55
CA ALA A 129 -2.91 -6.94 -16.22
C ALA A 129 -1.50 -6.79 -16.83
N ALA A 130 -1.11 -5.58 -17.22
CA ALA A 130 0.19 -5.28 -17.80
C ALA A 130 1.25 -4.82 -16.76
N ALA A 131 0.92 -4.84 -15.46
CA ALA A 131 1.86 -4.45 -14.40
C ALA A 131 2.86 -5.57 -14.07
N SER A 132 4.11 -5.20 -13.83
CA SER A 132 5.17 -6.08 -13.33
C SER A 132 5.14 -6.19 -11.80
N VAL A 133 4.66 -5.14 -11.13
CA VAL A 133 4.47 -5.07 -9.68
C VAL A 133 3.07 -4.56 -9.39
N VAL A 134 2.30 -5.26 -8.57
CA VAL A 134 0.97 -4.82 -8.13
C VAL A 134 1.03 -4.42 -6.65
N PHE A 135 0.76 -3.16 -6.35
CA PHE A 135 0.55 -2.66 -5.00
C PHE A 135 -0.93 -2.74 -4.60
N VAL A 136 -1.18 -3.24 -3.40
CA VAL A 136 -2.52 -3.43 -2.84
C VAL A 136 -2.64 -2.59 -1.58
N ASP A 137 -3.60 -1.65 -1.56
CA ASP A 137 -3.75 -0.60 -0.54
C ASP A 137 -5.07 -0.70 0.30
N PRO A 138 -5.33 -1.83 0.96
CA PRO A 138 -6.49 -1.98 1.84
C PRO A 138 -6.41 -1.02 3.02
N ASP A 139 -7.57 -0.55 3.48
CA ASP A 139 -7.68 0.40 4.59
C ASP A 139 -7.07 -0.13 5.91
N ASN A 140 -7.15 -1.44 6.16
CA ASN A 140 -6.64 -2.06 7.40
C ASN A 140 -5.49 -3.05 7.19
N GLY A 141 -5.23 -3.50 5.95
CA GLY A 141 -4.22 -4.51 5.66
C GLY A 141 -4.77 -5.89 5.33
N ILE A 142 -3.98 -6.90 5.70
CA ILE A 142 -4.23 -8.33 5.44
C ILE A 142 -5.28 -8.85 6.43
N GLU A 143 -6.11 -9.77 5.97
CA GLU A 143 -7.21 -10.37 6.72
C GLU A 143 -6.85 -10.81 8.16
N THR A 144 -7.85 -10.75 9.03
CA THR A 144 -7.76 -11.15 10.43
C THR A 144 -8.87 -12.15 10.74
N ALA A 145 -8.67 -13.00 11.75
CA ALA A 145 -9.72 -13.90 12.23
C ALA A 145 -10.97 -13.16 12.73
N SER A 146 -10.83 -11.89 13.12
CA SER A 146 -11.92 -11.07 13.68
C SER A 146 -12.84 -10.44 12.63
N VAL A 147 -12.46 -10.41 11.35
CA VAL A 147 -13.27 -9.77 10.29
C VAL A 147 -13.44 -10.71 9.11
N ALA A 148 -14.61 -11.36 9.06
CA ALA A 148 -14.96 -12.21 7.94
C ALA A 148 -15.15 -11.41 6.63
N ARG A 149 -14.74 -12.02 5.52
CA ARG A 149 -14.66 -11.45 4.16
C ARG A 149 -15.92 -10.78 3.65
N LEU A 150 -17.08 -11.32 4.01
CA LEU A 150 -18.38 -10.88 3.51
C LEU A 150 -19.14 -10.00 4.53
N THR A 151 -18.49 -9.58 5.61
CA THR A 151 -19.04 -8.59 6.53
C THR A 151 -18.92 -7.19 5.96
N ALA A 152 -19.66 -6.22 6.50
CA ALA A 152 -19.61 -4.83 6.03
C ALA A 152 -18.20 -4.20 6.09
N LYS A 153 -17.31 -4.72 6.95
CA LYS A 153 -15.92 -4.28 7.09
C LYS A 153 -14.94 -5.07 6.21
N GLY A 154 -15.36 -6.20 5.63
CA GLY A 154 -14.53 -7.04 4.76
C GLY A 154 -13.85 -6.30 3.61
N PRO A 155 -14.46 -5.28 2.97
CA PRO A 155 -13.79 -4.47 1.95
C PRO A 155 -12.53 -3.74 2.41
N LYS A 156 -12.37 -3.48 3.72
CA LYS A 156 -11.19 -2.82 4.28
C LYS A 156 -9.95 -3.70 4.32
N TYR A 157 -10.07 -4.99 3.96
CA TYR A 157 -9.01 -5.97 4.04
C TYR A 157 -8.75 -6.61 2.68
N VAL A 158 -7.49 -6.95 2.45
CA VAL A 158 -7.06 -7.90 1.43
C VAL A 158 -7.01 -9.30 2.05
N TYR A 159 -7.51 -10.30 1.33
CA TYR A 159 -7.52 -11.70 1.78
C TYR A 159 -6.43 -12.49 1.06
N HIS A 160 -5.96 -13.60 1.63
CA HIS A 160 -4.93 -14.42 1.01
C HIS A 160 -5.32 -14.90 -0.39
N ASP A 161 -6.61 -15.17 -0.62
CA ASP A 161 -7.11 -15.53 -1.95
C ASP A 161 -7.01 -14.37 -2.96
N ASP A 162 -7.18 -13.13 -2.51
CA ASP A 162 -7.01 -11.96 -3.36
C ASP A 162 -5.54 -11.79 -3.75
N ILE A 163 -4.62 -11.97 -2.78
CA ILE A 163 -3.17 -11.93 -3.02
C ILE A 163 -2.76 -13.07 -3.95
N ARG A 164 -3.26 -14.30 -3.71
CA ARG A 164 -3.00 -15.46 -4.56
C ARG A 164 -3.44 -15.22 -6.01
N ALA A 165 -4.59 -14.59 -6.20
CA ALA A 165 -5.09 -14.27 -7.54
C ALA A 165 -4.22 -13.25 -8.29
N LEU A 166 -3.43 -12.45 -7.56
CA LEU A 166 -2.45 -11.52 -8.14
C LEU A 166 -1.10 -12.17 -8.39
N LEU A 167 -0.74 -13.24 -7.68
CA LEU A 167 0.51 -13.97 -7.90
C LEU A 167 0.34 -14.94 -9.09
N ASP A 168 0.84 -14.55 -10.27
CA ASP A 168 0.85 -15.40 -11.48
C ASP A 168 2.24 -15.98 -11.81
N GLY A 169 3.19 -15.86 -10.88
CA GLY A 169 4.59 -16.29 -11.04
C GLY A 169 5.47 -15.30 -11.79
N ASN A 170 4.88 -14.34 -12.52
CA ASN A 170 5.60 -13.34 -13.30
C ASN A 170 5.54 -11.94 -12.69
N ARG A 171 4.51 -11.64 -11.89
CA ARG A 171 4.39 -10.35 -11.21
C ARG A 171 4.69 -10.43 -9.71
N SER A 172 5.28 -9.37 -9.19
CA SER A 172 5.45 -9.19 -7.74
C SER A 172 4.22 -8.51 -7.15
N VAL A 173 3.95 -8.74 -5.88
CA VAL A 173 2.86 -8.07 -5.15
C VAL A 173 3.44 -7.34 -3.93
N ILE A 174 3.04 -6.09 -3.73
CA ILE A 174 3.36 -5.33 -2.51
C ILE A 174 2.04 -5.09 -1.77
N VAL A 175 1.98 -5.48 -0.50
CA VAL A 175 0.77 -5.38 0.31
C VAL A 175 0.97 -4.40 1.45
N TYR A 176 0.15 -3.37 1.49
CA TYR A 176 0.06 -2.46 2.62
C TYR A 176 -0.58 -3.12 3.85
N HIS A 177 -0.09 -2.79 5.05
CA HIS A 177 -0.65 -3.25 6.30
C HIS A 177 -0.51 -2.22 7.42
N HIS A 178 -1.60 -1.92 8.12
CA HIS A 178 -1.53 -1.11 9.34
C HIS A 178 -1.04 -1.94 10.52
N LEU A 179 -0.07 -1.41 11.28
CA LEU A 179 0.41 -2.05 12.50
C LEU A 179 -0.39 -1.57 13.71
N GLY A 180 -0.75 -2.52 14.57
CA GLY A 180 -1.46 -2.25 15.82
C GLY A 180 -0.53 -2.01 17.00
N ARG A 181 -1.12 -1.96 18.21
CA ARG A 181 -0.44 -1.65 19.48
C ARG A 181 0.50 -2.75 20.01
N GLN A 182 0.45 -3.95 19.45
CA GLN A 182 1.39 -5.03 19.81
C GLN A 182 2.80 -4.68 19.31
N THR A 183 3.81 -5.45 19.70
CA THR A 183 5.17 -5.25 19.18
C THR A 183 5.14 -5.34 17.66
N HIS A 184 5.54 -4.25 16.99
CA HIS A 184 5.52 -4.17 15.52
C HIS A 184 6.34 -5.29 14.88
N GLN A 185 7.46 -5.65 15.51
CA GLN A 185 8.34 -6.73 15.06
C GLN A 185 7.60 -8.08 14.99
N ALA A 186 6.99 -8.51 16.09
CA ALA A 186 6.27 -9.78 16.14
C ALA A 186 5.05 -9.80 15.21
N GLN A 187 4.38 -8.66 15.03
CA GLN A 187 3.30 -8.54 14.05
C GLN A 187 3.80 -8.78 12.64
N ILE A 188 4.92 -8.16 12.25
CA ILE A 188 5.48 -8.30 10.91
C ILE A 188 6.00 -9.72 10.67
N GLU A 189 6.76 -10.27 11.61
CA GLU A 189 7.27 -11.66 11.54
C GLU A 189 6.14 -12.67 11.43
N GLY A 190 5.11 -12.54 12.28
CA GLY A 190 3.94 -13.43 12.25
C GLY A 190 3.20 -13.37 10.92
N ARG A 191 3.06 -12.18 10.33
CA ARG A 191 2.44 -12.02 9.01
C ARG A 191 3.30 -12.55 7.88
N LEU A 192 4.62 -12.39 7.92
CA LEU A 192 5.50 -13.00 6.94
C LEU A 192 5.45 -14.52 7.01
N LEU A 193 5.43 -15.10 8.21
CA LEU A 193 5.27 -16.54 8.39
C LEU A 193 3.93 -17.03 7.82
N GLU A 194 2.83 -16.32 8.12
CA GLU A 194 1.51 -16.64 7.58
C GLU A 194 1.46 -16.55 6.05
N LEU A 195 2.00 -15.48 5.47
CA LEU A 195 2.06 -15.29 4.01
C LEU A 195 2.86 -16.41 3.36
N ARG A 196 4.05 -16.73 3.86
CA ARG A 196 4.91 -17.81 3.33
C ARG A 196 4.26 -19.19 3.46
N ALA A 197 3.52 -19.44 4.54
CA ALA A 197 2.82 -20.71 4.76
C ALA A 197 1.60 -20.87 3.84
N ARG A 198 0.83 -19.80 3.62
CA ARG A 198 -0.42 -19.82 2.83
C ARG A 198 -0.22 -19.58 1.34
N LEU A 199 0.90 -18.97 0.97
CA LEU A 199 1.27 -18.59 -0.40
C LEU A 199 2.70 -19.08 -0.67
N PRO A 200 2.90 -20.36 -1.03
CA PRO A 200 4.23 -20.91 -1.28
C PRO A 200 5.02 -20.17 -2.37
N GLN A 201 4.32 -19.51 -3.32
CA GLN A 201 4.93 -18.66 -4.35
C GLN A 201 5.65 -17.43 -3.77
N ALA A 202 5.37 -17.08 -2.52
CA ALA A 202 5.91 -15.92 -1.81
C ALA A 202 6.94 -16.32 -0.74
N SER A 203 7.64 -17.45 -0.92
CA SER A 203 8.66 -17.94 0.02
C SER A 203 9.77 -16.91 0.31
N SER A 204 10.12 -16.11 -0.70
CA SER A 204 11.10 -15.01 -0.64
C SER A 204 10.52 -13.68 -0.17
N ALA A 205 9.29 -13.66 0.35
CA ALA A 205 8.65 -12.43 0.82
C ALA A 205 9.44 -11.77 1.95
N PHE A 206 9.49 -10.45 1.97
CA PHE A 206 10.13 -9.65 3.01
C PHE A 206 9.25 -8.44 3.36
N ALA A 207 9.61 -7.68 4.39
CA ALA A 207 8.83 -6.52 4.81
C ALA A 207 9.69 -5.31 5.16
N LEU A 208 9.21 -4.15 4.73
CA LEU A 208 9.71 -2.84 5.13
C LEU A 208 8.69 -2.17 6.05
N ARG A 209 9.15 -1.48 7.09
CA ARG A 209 8.27 -0.76 8.01
C ARG A 209 8.50 0.73 7.89
N PHE A 210 7.40 1.48 7.76
CA PHE A 210 7.40 2.92 7.86
C PHE A 210 6.95 3.34 9.27
N ARG A 211 7.75 4.18 9.94
CA ARG A 211 7.59 4.51 11.36
C ARG A 211 6.82 5.80 11.63
N ARG A 212 6.63 6.67 10.64
CA ARG A 212 6.07 8.02 10.88
C ARG A 212 4.54 7.98 10.92
N GLY A 213 3.97 8.66 11.94
CA GLY A 213 2.53 8.61 12.22
C GLY A 213 2.12 7.25 12.79
N THR A 214 1.01 6.70 12.33
CA THR A 214 0.66 5.29 12.60
C THR A 214 1.58 4.38 11.79
N ALA A 215 2.31 3.50 12.47
CA ALA A 215 3.24 2.60 11.83
C ALA A 215 2.55 1.65 10.84
N ARG A 216 3.22 1.39 9.73
CA ARG A 216 2.71 0.60 8.60
C ARG A 216 3.80 -0.34 8.12
N ALA A 217 3.41 -1.51 7.65
CA ALA A 217 4.31 -2.46 7.00
C ALA A 217 3.93 -2.62 5.53
N TYR A 218 4.94 -2.83 4.71
CA TYR A 218 4.82 -3.14 3.29
C TYR A 218 5.41 -4.54 3.08
N PHE A 219 4.54 -5.52 2.88
CA PHE A 219 4.96 -6.89 2.59
C PHE A 219 5.23 -7.00 1.10
N VAL A 220 6.48 -7.25 0.73
CA VAL A 220 6.91 -7.44 -0.65
C VAL A 220 6.97 -8.94 -0.91
N LEU A 221 6.15 -9.41 -1.85
CA LEU A 221 6.07 -10.79 -2.31
C LEU A 221 6.63 -10.81 -3.74
N PRO A 222 7.96 -10.93 -3.90
CA PRO A 222 8.57 -10.80 -5.21
C PRO A 222 8.34 -12.05 -6.07
N ALA A 223 8.06 -11.87 -7.35
CA ALA A 223 8.24 -12.94 -8.33
C ALA A 223 9.73 -13.32 -8.39
N GLU A 224 10.03 -14.58 -8.76
CA GLU A 224 11.40 -15.13 -8.75
C GLU A 224 12.39 -14.22 -9.49
N ARG A 225 12.03 -13.77 -10.70
CA ARG A 225 12.86 -12.89 -11.53
C ARG A 225 13.07 -11.48 -10.95
N HIS A 226 12.18 -11.00 -10.07
CA HIS A 226 12.27 -9.68 -9.45
C HIS A 226 12.91 -9.72 -8.06
N ALA A 227 13.11 -10.91 -7.47
CA ALA A 227 13.51 -11.05 -6.07
C ALA A 227 14.84 -10.37 -5.75
N GLY A 228 15.88 -10.58 -6.58
CA GLY A 228 17.18 -9.93 -6.41
C GLY A 228 17.09 -8.40 -6.54
N LEU A 229 16.39 -7.92 -7.59
CA LEU A 229 16.23 -6.50 -7.87
C LEU A 229 15.46 -5.77 -6.74
N LEU A 230 14.31 -6.29 -6.33
CA LEU A 230 13.49 -5.69 -5.28
C LEU A 230 14.20 -5.67 -3.92
N ARG A 231 15.03 -6.68 -3.62
CA ARG A 231 15.87 -6.70 -2.41
C ARG A 231 16.99 -5.67 -2.48
N ALA A 232 17.68 -5.56 -3.61
CA ALA A 232 18.71 -4.55 -3.81
C ALA A 232 18.13 -3.13 -3.62
N ARG A 233 16.99 -2.83 -4.26
CA ARG A 233 16.29 -1.54 -4.10
C ARG A 233 15.81 -1.27 -2.69
N ALA A 234 15.38 -2.31 -1.96
CA ALA A 234 15.04 -2.17 -0.56
C ALA A 234 16.26 -1.78 0.29
N VAL A 235 17.43 -2.36 0.02
CA VAL A 235 18.69 -2.01 0.69
C VAL A 235 19.13 -0.58 0.33
N GLU A 236 18.99 -0.17 -0.93
CA GLU A 236 19.27 1.19 -1.38
C GLU A 236 18.36 2.21 -0.70
N LEU A 237 17.05 1.93 -0.63
CA LEU A 237 16.08 2.75 0.10
C LEU A 237 16.50 2.94 1.58
N LEU A 238 16.89 1.86 2.25
CA LEU A 238 17.33 1.89 3.65
C LEU A 238 18.69 2.58 3.86
N SER A 239 19.51 2.68 2.80
CA SER A 239 20.78 3.40 2.83
C SER A 239 20.64 4.88 2.45
N SER A 240 19.52 5.24 1.84
CA SER A 240 19.15 6.63 1.48
C SER A 240 18.64 7.43 2.69
N PRO A 241 18.34 8.74 2.54
CA PRO A 241 17.69 9.54 3.57
C PRO A 241 16.40 8.92 4.12
N TRP A 242 15.69 8.09 3.35
CA TRP A 242 14.54 7.33 3.86
C TRP A 242 14.91 6.45 5.06
N GLY A 243 16.06 5.79 5.05
CA GLY A 243 16.52 4.95 6.15
C GLY A 243 17.40 5.70 7.16
N THR A 244 18.31 6.56 6.71
CA THR A 244 19.23 7.29 7.61
C THR A 244 18.53 8.34 8.46
N ASN A 245 17.43 8.94 7.97
CA ASN A 245 16.53 9.77 8.76
C ASN A 245 15.45 8.94 9.49
N GLU A 246 15.62 7.62 9.59
CA GLU A 246 14.79 6.68 10.34
C GLU A 246 13.30 6.63 9.93
N HIS A 247 12.96 6.97 8.69
CA HIS A 247 11.58 6.85 8.21
C HIS A 247 11.21 5.39 7.93
N PHE A 248 12.10 4.67 7.27
CA PHE A 248 12.02 3.24 7.04
C PHE A 248 12.99 2.44 7.91
N ASP A 249 12.64 1.19 8.20
CA ASP A 249 13.57 0.16 8.66
C ASP A 249 13.20 -1.22 8.09
N GLN A 250 14.20 -2.11 8.09
CA GLN A 250 14.00 -3.51 7.78
C GLN A 250 13.43 -4.21 9.00
N ALA A 251 12.26 -4.83 8.82
CA ALA A 251 11.58 -5.53 9.89
C ALA A 251 11.87 -7.04 9.90
N VAL A 252 12.53 -7.61 8.88
CA VAL A 252 13.04 -8.99 8.93
C VAL A 252 14.41 -9.06 8.27
N TYR A 253 15.43 -9.29 9.09
CA TYR A 253 16.75 -9.71 8.66
C TYR A 253 16.67 -11.21 8.39
N GLU A 254 16.99 -11.63 7.16
CA GLU A 254 17.38 -13.03 6.91
C GLU A 254 18.76 -13.29 7.51
#